data_AF-A0A143HGU5-F1
#
_entry.id   AF-A0A143HGU5-F1
#
_cell.length_a   1.000
_cell.length_b   1.000
_cell.length_c   1.000
_cell.angle_alpha   90.00
_cell.angle_beta   90.00
_cell.angle_gamma   90.00
#
_symmetry.space_group_name_H-M   'P 1'
#
loop_
_entity.id
_entity.type
_entity.pdbx_description
1 polymer ?
#
loop_
_entity_poly.entity_id
_entity_poly.type
_entity_poly.pdbx_seq_one_letter_code
_entity_poly.pdbx_strand_id
1 'polypeptide(L)'
;MLIKPFAPTHYLDALRKLSDRLSANHPLKQELERQWRSIEAGDLGEKIIVDTLGQLHPPEKYYVFHNLSLVLESKIQIDILLLTTNFAVVFR
;
A
#
# COMPACT_ATOMS: atom_id res chain seq x y z
N MET A 1 -12.52 10.28 7.45
CA MET A 1 -12.77 9.86 6.05
C MET A 1 -11.45 9.56 5.37
N LEU A 2 -11.28 8.33 4.86
CA LEU A 2 -10.12 7.95 4.03
C LEU A 2 -10.19 8.69 2.69
N ILE A 3 -9.12 9.39 2.32
CA ILE A 3 -9.09 10.19 1.08
C ILE A 3 -8.63 9.36 -0.12
N LYS A 4 -7.67 8.47 0.08
CA LYS A 4 -7.19 7.54 -0.94
C LYS A 4 -7.71 6.14 -0.56
N PRO A 5 -8.45 5.44 -1.43
CA PRO A 5 -8.77 4.03 -1.21
C PRO A 5 -7.56 3.16 -1.54
N PHE A 6 -7.50 1.97 -0.91
CA PHE A 6 -6.56 0.93 -1.31
C PHE A 6 -6.77 0.55 -2.79
N ALA A 7 -5.67 0.40 -3.52
CA ALA A 7 -5.70 -0.09 -4.89
C ALA A 7 -4.59 -1.15 -5.07
N PRO A 8 -4.92 -2.39 -5.45
CA PRO A 8 -3.92 -3.43 -5.63
C PRO A 8 -3.01 -3.12 -6.81
N THR A 9 -1.80 -3.67 -6.78
CA THR A 9 -0.83 -3.53 -7.86
C THR A 9 -1.36 -4.18 -9.14
N HIS A 10 -1.60 -3.35 -10.17
CA HIS A 10 -2.32 -3.73 -11.40
C HIS A 10 -1.73 -4.89 -12.22
N TYR A 11 -0.44 -5.20 -12.04
CA TYR A 11 0.26 -6.28 -12.77
C TYR A 11 0.54 -7.52 -11.91
N LEU A 12 0.09 -7.56 -10.65
CA LEU A 12 0.33 -8.69 -9.74
C LEU A 12 -0.22 -10.01 -10.31
N ASP A 13 -1.42 -9.99 -10.89
CA ASP A 13 -2.04 -11.13 -11.56
C ASP A 13 -1.26 -11.59 -12.79
N ALA A 14 -0.69 -10.64 -13.54
CA ALA A 14 0.11 -10.93 -14.73
C ALA A 14 1.42 -11.63 -14.34
N LEU A 15 2.07 -11.16 -13.27
CA LEU A 15 3.26 -11.78 -12.68
C LEU A 15 2.99 -13.23 -12.27
N ARG A 16 1.85 -13.47 -11.59
CA ARG A 16 1.47 -14.81 -11.15
C ARG A 16 1.27 -15.75 -12.34
N LYS A 17 0.45 -15.33 -13.31
CA LYS A 17 0.16 -16.11 -14.53
C LYS A 17 1.42 -16.39 -15.35
N LEU A 18 2.37 -15.44 -15.40
CA LEU A 18 3.64 -15.64 -16.09
C LEU A 18 4.47 -16.71 -15.38
N SER A 19 4.60 -16.64 -14.05
CA SER A 19 5.32 -17.66 -13.27
C SER A 19 4.71 -19.06 -13.40
N ASP A 20 3.37 -19.16 -13.36
CA ASP A 20 2.65 -20.43 -13.47
C ASP A 20 2.86 -21.11 -14.84
N ARG A 21 3.16 -20.34 -15.90
CA ARG A 21 3.46 -20.86 -17.24
C ARG A 21 4.89 -21.38 -17.39
N LEU A 22 5.80 -21.00 -16.50
CA LEU A 22 7.18 -21.45 -16.55
C LEU A 22 7.34 -22.83 -15.91
N SER A 23 8.18 -23.67 -16.52
CA SER A 23 8.56 -24.95 -15.96
C SER A 23 9.24 -24.77 -14.60
N ALA A 24 9.15 -25.78 -13.73
CA ALA A 24 9.70 -25.70 -12.37
C ALA A 24 11.20 -25.36 -12.32
N ASN A 25 11.96 -25.81 -13.33
CA ASN A 25 13.41 -25.58 -13.43
C ASN A 25 13.77 -24.35 -14.27
N HIS A 26 12.80 -23.54 -14.66
CA HIS A 26 13.07 -22.35 -15.46
C HIS A 26 13.82 -21.31 -14.62
N PRO A 27 14.96 -20.77 -15.09
CA PRO A 27 15.80 -19.88 -14.29
C PRO A 27 15.09 -18.60 -13.82
N LEU A 28 14.13 -18.10 -14.60
CA LEU A 28 13.36 -16.89 -14.24
C LEU A 28 12.21 -17.14 -13.26
N LYS A 29 11.82 -18.40 -13.01
CA LYS A 29 10.64 -18.70 -12.21
C LYS A 29 10.82 -18.24 -10.76
N GLN A 30 11.98 -18.55 -10.18
CA GLN A 30 12.29 -18.17 -8.80
C GLN A 30 12.26 -16.65 -8.61
N GLU A 31 12.77 -15.89 -9.57
CA GLU A 31 12.77 -14.43 -9.51
C GLU A 31 11.36 -13.85 -9.63
N LEU A 32 10.54 -14.38 -10.55
CA LEU A 32 9.14 -13.93 -10.70
C LEU A 32 8.30 -14.26 -9.46
N GLU A 33 8.49 -15.44 -8.86
CA GLU A 33 7.82 -15.78 -7.60
C GLU A 33 8.25 -14.88 -6.45
N ARG A 34 9.55 -14.55 -6.37
CA ARG A 34 10.08 -13.62 -5.36
C ARG A 34 9.47 -12.23 -5.51
N GLN A 35 9.41 -11.71 -6.73
CA GLN A 35 8.78 -10.41 -7.02
C GLN A 35 7.28 -10.44 -6.67
N TRP A 36 6.57 -11.48 -7.10
CA TRP A 36 5.15 -11.64 -6.81
C TRP A 36 4.87 -11.64 -5.30
N ARG A 37 5.60 -12.45 -4.51
CA ARG A 37 5.43 -12.49 -3.05
C ARG A 37 5.73 -11.16 -2.38
N SER A 38 6.76 -10.44 -2.85
CA SER A 38 7.13 -9.14 -2.30
C SER A 38 6.04 -8.10 -2.51
N ILE A 39 5.44 -8.07 -3.70
CA ILE A 39 4.36 -7.12 -4.03
C ILE A 39 3.09 -7.51 -3.29
N GLU A 40 2.72 -8.79 -3.27
CA GLU A 40 1.54 -9.30 -2.56
C GLU A 40 1.60 -8.95 -1.06
N ALA A 41 2.76 -9.12 -0.42
CA ALA A 41 2.94 -8.75 0.99
C ALA A 41 2.76 -7.24 1.22
N GLY A 42 3.24 -6.40 0.29
CA GLY A 42 3.05 -4.95 0.34
C GLY A 42 1.58 -4.55 0.21
N ASP A 43 0.89 -5.08 -0.81
CA ASP A 43 -0.53 -4.85 -1.05
C ASP A 43 -1.38 -5.29 0.15
N LEU A 44 -1.06 -6.45 0.76
CA LEU A 44 -1.75 -6.93 1.95
C LEU A 44 -1.53 -6.01 3.15
N GLY A 45 -0.30 -5.52 3.35
CA GLY A 45 0.02 -4.56 4.40
C GLY A 45 -0.77 -3.26 4.25
N GLU A 46 -0.80 -2.68 3.04
CA GLU A 46 -1.58 -1.47 2.76
C GLU A 46 -3.09 -1.70 2.99
N LYS A 47 -3.62 -2.86 2.57
CA LYS A 47 -5.02 -3.20 2.80
C LYS A 47 -5.37 -3.25 4.30
N ILE A 48 -4.55 -3.92 5.12
CA ILE A 48 -4.77 -3.99 6.57
C ILE A 48 -4.78 -2.60 7.20
N ILE A 49 -3.87 -1.72 6.77
CA ILE A 49 -3.81 -0.33 7.23
C ILE A 49 -5.12 0.40 6.88
N VAL A 50 -5.56 0.33 5.63
CA VAL A 50 -6.79 0.98 5.18
C VAL A 50 -8.02 0.44 5.91
N ASP A 51 -8.12 -0.88 6.08
CA ASP A 51 -9.22 -1.54 6.80
C ASP A 51 -9.25 -1.11 8.27
N THR A 52 -8.09 -1.04 8.92
CA THR A 52 -7.96 -0.62 10.33
C THR A 52 -8.32 0.87 10.49
N LEU A 53 -7.81 1.73 9.60
CA LEU A 53 -8.09 3.16 9.63
C LEU A 53 -9.55 3.46 9.26
N GLY A 54 -10.18 2.64 8.43
CA GLY A 54 -11.60 2.74 8.09
C GLY A 54 -12.52 2.43 9.26
N GLN A 55 -12.06 1.67 10.25
CA GLN A 55 -12.81 1.42 11.49
C GLN A 55 -12.75 2.59 12.48
N LEU A 56 -11.83 3.55 12.28
CA LEU A 56 -11.78 4.74 13.11
C LEU A 56 -13.01 5.61 12.85
N HIS A 57 -13.79 5.86 13.89
CA HIS A 57 -14.92 6.79 13.85
C HIS A 57 -14.78 7.82 14.99
N PRO A 58 -13.71 8.65 14.99
CA PRO A 58 -13.62 9.72 15.95
C PRO A 58 -14.81 10.69 15.77
N PRO A 59 -15.30 11.29 16.86
CA PRO A 59 -16.47 12.16 16.83
C PRO A 59 -16.21 13.45 16.04
N GLU A 60 -14.94 13.84 15.89
CA GLU A 60 -14.53 15.02 15.14
C GLU A 60 -14.24 14.70 13.68
N LYS A 61 -14.34 15.72 12.82
CA LYS A 61 -14.00 15.61 11.41
C LYS A 61 -12.51 15.26 11.27
N TYR A 62 -12.23 14.17 10.60
CA TYR A 62 -10.87 13.67 10.41
C TYR A 62 -10.65 13.18 8.98
N TYR A 63 -9.38 13.19 8.56
CA TYR A 63 -8.91 12.70 7.29
C TYR A 63 -7.71 11.80 7.48
N VAL A 64 -7.64 10.75 6.68
CA VAL A 64 -6.54 9.79 6.71
C VAL A 64 -5.97 9.67 5.31
N PHE A 65 -4.66 9.91 5.21
CA PHE A 65 -3.86 9.76 4.01
C PHE A 65 -2.82 8.67 4.27
N HIS A 66 -2.75 7.68 3.39
CA HIS A 66 -1.71 6.65 3.42
C HIS A 66 -0.81 6.79 2.18
N ASN A 67 0.48 6.47 2.32
CA ASN A 67 1.47 6.52 1.25
C ASN A 67 1.46 7.89 0.54
N LEU A 68 1.58 8.95 1.34
CA LEU A 68 1.54 10.34 0.88
C LEU A 68 2.94 10.77 0.44
N SER A 69 3.07 11.16 -0.82
CA SER A 69 4.29 11.79 -1.34
C SER A 69 4.04 13.28 -1.54
N LEU A 70 4.79 14.10 -0.81
CA LEU A 70 4.76 15.55 -0.92
C LEU A 70 6.00 16.01 -1.68
N VAL A 71 5.79 16.85 -2.69
CA VAL A 71 6.86 17.50 -3.44
C VAL A 71 6.91 18.96 -3.02
N LEU A 72 7.94 19.29 -2.24
CA LEU A 72 8.27 20.66 -1.83
C LEU A 72 9.67 20.99 -2.41
N GLU A 73 10.51 21.71 -1.66
CA GLU A 73 11.94 21.83 -1.95
C GLU A 73 12.66 20.47 -1.89
N SER A 74 12.08 19.51 -1.19
CA SER A 74 12.51 18.10 -1.16
C SER A 74 11.30 17.15 -1.28
N LYS A 75 11.57 15.90 -1.65
CA LYS A 75 10.54 14.85 -1.68
C LYS A 75 10.40 14.25 -0.29
N ILE A 76 9.23 14.42 0.30
CA ILE A 76 8.89 13.85 1.61
C ILE A 76 7.90 12.72 1.40
N GLN A 77 8.18 11.57 2.01
CA GLN A 77 7.27 10.43 2.06
C GLN A 77 6.75 10.28 3.49
N ILE A 78 5.43 10.19 3.61
CA ILE A 78 4.73 9.94 4.87
C ILE A 78 3.87 8.68 4.68
N ASP A 79 4.11 7.68 5.51
CA ASP A 79 3.41 6.40 5.38
C ASP A 79 1.95 6.54 5.80
N ILE A 80 1.67 7.22 6.92
CA ILE A 80 0.30 7.57 7.32
C ILE A 80 0.25 8.98 7.94
N LEU A 81 -0.66 9.81 7.44
CA LEU A 81 -1.02 11.11 7.99
C LEU A 81 -2.49 11.12 8.41
N LEU A 82 -2.73 11.28 9.71
CA LEU A 82 -4.06 11.51 10.27
C LEU A 82 -4.20 13.00 10.59
N LEU A 83 -5.20 13.65 9.99
CA LEU A 83 -5.48 15.06 10.13
C LEU A 83 -6.84 15.27 10.79
N THR A 84 -6.90 16.08 11.83
CA THR A 84 -8.13 16.58 12.45
C THR A 84 -8.17 18.10 12.35
N THR A 85 -9.21 18.74 12.87
CA THR A 85 -9.27 20.20 12.98
C THR A 85 -8.28 20.76 14.02
N ASN A 86 -7.81 19.93 14.94
CA ASN A 86 -7.06 20.35 16.12
C ASN A 86 -5.59 19.93 16.07
N PHE A 87 -5.28 18.82 15.39
CA PHE A 87 -3.93 18.26 15.33
C PHE A 87 -3.68 17.41 14.09
N ALA A 88 -2.40 17.12 13.85
CA ALA A 88 -1.94 16.17 12.87
C ALA A 88 -1.08 15.10 13.56
N VAL A 89 -1.27 13.83 13.19
CA VAL A 89 -0.44 12.71 13.63
C VAL A 89 0.23 12.07 12.42
N VAL A 90 1.53 11.89 12.51
CA VAL A 90 2.35 11.24 11.50
C VAL A 90 2.84 9.91 12.05
N PHE A 91 2.58 8.83 11.32
CA PHE A 91 3.20 7.53 11.55
C PHE A 91 4.25 7.29 10.45
N ARG A 92 5.43 6.83 10.87
CA ARG A 92 6.54 6.36 10.02
C ARG A 92 6.73 4.86 10.22
#